data_AF-A0A9P6MEW3-F1
#
_entry.id   AF-A0A9P6MEW3-F1
#
_cell.length_a   1.000
_cell.length_b   1.000
_cell.length_c   1.000
_cell.angle_alpha   90.00
_cell.angle_beta   90.00
_cell.angle_gamma   90.00
#
_symmetry.space_group_name_H-M   'P 1'
#
loop_
_entity.id
_entity.type
_entity.pdbx_description
1 polymer ?
#
loop_
_entity_poly.entity_id
_entity_poly.type
_entity_poly.pdbx_seq_one_letter_code
_entity_poly.pdbx_strand_id
1 'polypeptide(L)'
;MPLLEQLGIMDELKDISMECVKPSIYRDSPDGNRLELLSRTDLSALKELPDLHALLLSHVPSHKIHLGKRVLSISQRSENGVLVRTSDGSTHACDILVGSDGAYSGV
;
A
#
# COMPACT_ATOMS: atom_id res chain seq x y z
N MET A 1 9.33 -11.10 5.43
CA MET A 1 8.91 -9.75 5.91
C MET A 1 7.83 -9.97 6.95
N PRO A 2 8.06 -9.59 8.23
CA PRO A 2 7.20 -10.02 9.34
C PRO A 2 5.72 -9.68 9.19
N LEU A 3 5.38 -8.50 8.68
CA LEU A 3 3.99 -8.06 8.50
C LEU A 3 3.22 -8.94 7.49
N LEU A 4 3.84 -9.26 6.36
CA LEU A 4 3.19 -10.02 5.27
C LEU A 4 3.04 -11.51 5.64
N GLU A 5 3.96 -12.03 6.47
CA GLU A 5 3.82 -13.34 7.12
C GLU A 5 2.66 -13.34 8.12
N GLN A 6 2.54 -12.31 8.95
CA GLN A 6 1.42 -12.18 9.92
C GLN A 6 0.06 -12.05 9.23
N LEU A 7 0.01 -11.43 8.05
CA LEU A 7 -1.20 -11.35 7.23
C LEU A 7 -1.50 -12.65 6.46
N GLY A 8 -0.59 -13.63 6.47
CA GLY A 8 -0.77 -14.91 5.78
C GLY A 8 -0.63 -14.86 4.25
N ILE A 9 -0.18 -13.74 3.69
CA ILE A 9 -0.11 -13.50 2.22
C ILE A 9 1.30 -13.67 1.65
N MET A 10 2.25 -14.13 2.45
CA MET A 10 3.67 -14.19 2.08
C MET A 10 3.94 -15.09 0.86
N ASP A 11 3.27 -16.23 0.76
CA ASP A 11 3.53 -17.17 -0.33
C ASP A 11 2.94 -16.67 -1.66
N GLU A 12 1.71 -16.15 -1.64
CA GLU A 12 1.10 -15.49 -2.82
C GLU A 12 1.92 -14.28 -3.29
N LEU A 13 2.50 -13.52 -2.35
CA LEU A 13 3.38 -12.41 -2.68
C LEU A 13 4.64 -12.86 -3.41
N LYS A 14 5.22 -14.00 -3.04
CA LYS A 14 6.40 -14.54 -3.73
C LYS A 14 6.07 -14.91 -5.17
N ASP A 15 4.89 -15.44 -5.44
CA ASP A 15 4.46 -15.84 -6.79
C ASP A 15 4.36 -14.64 -7.76
N ILE A 16 3.89 -13.50 -7.25
CA ILE A 16 3.84 -12.25 -8.03
C ILE A 16 5.13 -11.44 -7.97
N SER A 17 6.10 -11.85 -7.14
CA SER A 17 7.41 -11.19 -7.07
C SER A 17 8.32 -11.62 -8.22
N MET A 18 9.33 -10.79 -8.48
CA MET A 18 10.45 -11.12 -9.36
C MET A 18 11.71 -11.21 -8.52
N GLU A 19 12.50 -12.24 -8.79
CA GLU A 19 13.86 -12.30 -8.30
C GLU A 19 14.64 -11.15 -8.96
N CYS A 20 14.98 -10.11 -8.19
CA CYS A 20 15.78 -9.04 -8.75
C CYS A 20 17.20 -9.55 -8.90
N VAL A 21 17.72 -9.51 -10.11
CA VAL A 21 19.14 -9.76 -10.35
C VAL A 21 19.92 -8.70 -9.60
N LYS A 22 20.72 -9.14 -8.62
CA LYS A 22 21.64 -8.32 -7.78
C LYS A 22 22.00 -6.99 -8.46
N PRO A 23 21.29 -5.88 -8.14
CA PRO A 23 21.58 -4.62 -8.79
C PRO A 23 23.00 -4.25 -8.41
N SER A 24 23.77 -3.95 -9.44
CA SER A 24 25.14 -3.52 -9.30
C SER A 24 25.13 -2.02 -9.16
N ILE A 25 25.51 -1.53 -7.98
CA ILE A 25 25.65 -0.10 -7.74
C ILE A 25 27.03 0.30 -8.21
N TYR A 26 27.11 1.25 -9.14
CA TYR A 26 28.36 1.77 -9.65
C TYR A 26 28.59 3.20 -9.16
N ARG A 27 29.85 3.57 -8.99
CA ARG A 27 30.30 4.96 -8.80
C ARG A 27 31.30 5.29 -9.90
N ASP A 28 31.29 6.53 -10.35
CA ASP A 28 32.38 7.05 -11.19
C ASP A 28 33.69 7.02 -10.41
N SER A 29 34.74 6.52 -11.06
CA SER A 29 36.10 6.62 -10.53
C SER A 29 36.50 8.10 -10.37
N PRO A 30 37.41 8.44 -9.46
CA PRO A 30 37.82 9.83 -9.24
C PRO A 30 38.38 10.52 -10.50
N ASP A 31 38.90 9.74 -11.44
CA ASP A 31 39.42 10.19 -12.74
C ASP A 31 38.37 10.18 -13.86
N GLY A 32 37.13 9.75 -13.59
CA GLY A 32 35.98 9.76 -14.51
C GLY A 32 36.03 8.74 -15.65
N ASN A 33 37.06 7.89 -15.71
CA ASN A 33 37.29 7.00 -16.84
C ASN A 33 36.74 5.59 -16.64
N ARG A 34 36.24 5.25 -15.44
CA ARG A 34 35.82 3.90 -15.07
C ARG A 34 34.62 3.93 -14.13
N LEU A 35 33.79 2.89 -14.22
CA LEU A 35 32.77 2.60 -13.23
C LEU A 35 33.31 1.59 -12.21
N GLU A 36 33.27 1.94 -10.93
CA GLU A 36 33.64 1.06 -9.82
C GLU A 36 32.39 0.43 -9.20
N LEU A 37 32.36 -0.91 -9.11
CA LEU A 37 31.28 -1.64 -8.44
C LEU A 37 31.37 -1.42 -6.92
N LEU A 38 30.37 -0.77 -6.35
CA LEU A 38 30.26 -0.52 -4.90
C LEU A 38 29.64 -1.69 -4.15
N SER A 39 28.54 -2.25 -4.67
CA SER A 39 27.84 -3.36 -4.02
C SER A 39 26.94 -4.13 -4.98
N ARG A 40 26.62 -5.35 -4.56
CA ARG A 40 25.54 -6.18 -5.09
C ARG A 40 24.60 -6.49 -3.93
N THR A 41 23.33 -6.16 -4.06
CA THR A 41 22.34 -6.37 -2.99
C THR A 41 21.32 -7.40 -3.45
N ASP A 42 20.91 -8.32 -2.57
CA ASP A 42 19.76 -9.16 -2.85
C ASP A 42 18.50 -8.34 -2.57
N LEU A 43 17.72 -8.07 -3.62
CA LEU A 43 16.42 -7.43 -3.49
C LEU A 43 15.39 -8.36 -4.13
N SER A 44 14.34 -8.69 -3.40
CA SER A 44 13.11 -9.21 -4.01
C SER A 44 12.27 -8.00 -4.38
N ALA A 45 12.02 -7.80 -5.67
CA ALA A 45 11.20 -6.70 -6.17
C ALA A 45 9.81 -7.25 -6.53
N LEU A 46 8.77 -6.46 -6.28
CA LEU A 46 7.47 -6.74 -6.88
C LEU A 46 7.58 -6.45 -8.37
N LYS A 47 6.96 -7.30 -9.20
CA LYS A 47 6.94 -7.12 -10.66
C LYS A 47 6.32 -5.78 -11.00
N GLU A 48 5.09 -5.56 -10.53
CA GLU A 48 4.38 -4.31 -10.74
C GLU A 48 3.48 -3.97 -9.53
N LEU A 49 3.31 -2.68 -9.23
CA LEU A 49 2.42 -2.21 -8.15
C LEU A 49 0.94 -2.65 -8.31
N PRO A 50 0.36 -2.73 -9.54
CA PRO A 50 -0.98 -3.26 -9.74
C PRO A 50 -1.18 -4.69 -9.22
N ASP A 51 -0.17 -5.55 -9.33
CA ASP A 51 -0.26 -6.94 -8.87
C ASP A 51 -0.38 -7.02 -7.35
N LEU A 52 0.41 -6.21 -6.63
CA LEU A 52 0.29 -6.11 -5.18
C LEU A 52 -1.09 -5.60 -4.76
N HIS A 53 -1.61 -4.58 -5.45
CA HIS A 53 -2.93 -4.05 -5.17
C HIS A 53 -4.02 -5.10 -5.42
N ALA A 54 -3.94 -5.82 -6.54
CA ALA A 54 -4.88 -6.90 -6.86
C ALA A 54 -4.85 -8.03 -5.82
N LEU A 55 -3.65 -8.43 -5.37
CA LEU A 55 -3.47 -9.41 -4.31
C LEU A 55 -4.11 -8.93 -3.00
N LEU A 56 -3.81 -7.72 -2.53
CA LEU A 56 -4.41 -7.21 -1.30
C LEU A 56 -5.94 -7.12 -1.40
N LEU A 57 -6.45 -6.74 -2.57
CA LEU A 57 -7.88 -6.65 -2.83
C LEU A 57 -8.58 -8.02 -2.81
N SER A 58 -7.92 -9.10 -3.28
CA SER A 58 -8.53 -10.44 -3.32
C SER A 58 -8.78 -11.04 -1.94
N HIS A 59 -8.07 -10.57 -0.92
CA HIS A 59 -8.25 -10.98 0.48
C HIS A 59 -9.41 -10.26 1.19
N VAL A 60 -10.04 -9.28 0.54
CA VAL A 60 -11.18 -8.54 1.11
C VAL A 60 -12.47 -8.91 0.36
N PRO A 61 -13.52 -9.38 1.07
CA PRO A 61 -14.80 -9.67 0.43
C PRO A 61 -15.37 -8.44 -0.29
N SER A 62 -15.68 -8.57 -1.58
CA SER A 62 -16.09 -7.45 -2.44
C SER A 62 -17.30 -6.66 -1.92
N HIS A 63 -18.27 -7.34 -1.29
CA HIS A 63 -19.45 -6.71 -0.71
C HIS A 63 -19.15 -5.80 0.50
N LYS A 64 -17.94 -5.87 1.09
CA LYS A 64 -17.47 -4.97 2.15
C LYS A 64 -16.78 -3.72 1.61
N ILE A 65 -16.57 -3.64 0.29
CA ILE A 65 -15.88 -2.53 -0.36
C ILE A 65 -16.90 -1.64 -1.04
N HIS A 66 -16.98 -0.39 -0.58
CA HIS A 66 -17.87 0.61 -1.15
C HIS A 66 -17.05 1.65 -1.91
N LEU A 67 -17.06 1.56 -3.24
CA LEU A 67 -16.39 2.52 -4.12
C LEU A 67 -17.26 3.77 -4.36
N GLY A 68 -16.64 4.85 -4.84
CA GLY A 68 -17.34 6.12 -5.10
C GLY A 68 -17.72 6.92 -3.83
N LYS A 69 -17.21 6.51 -2.67
CA LYS A 69 -17.52 7.08 -1.36
C LYS A 69 -16.45 8.07 -0.87
N ARG A 70 -16.23 9.17 -1.61
CA ARG A 70 -15.26 10.19 -1.15
C ARG A 70 -15.76 10.86 0.12
N VAL A 71 -14.96 10.88 1.19
CA VAL A 71 -15.30 11.54 2.45
C VAL A 71 -15.38 13.06 2.23
N LEU A 72 -16.43 13.68 2.77
CA LEU A 72 -16.64 15.13 2.73
C LEU A 72 -16.58 15.78 4.11
N SER A 73 -17.10 15.10 5.13
CA SER A 73 -17.03 15.58 6.50
C SER A 73 -17.11 14.45 7.51
N ILE A 74 -16.50 14.71 8.67
CA ILE A 74 -16.42 13.81 9.82
C ILE A 74 -16.92 14.60 11.02
N SER A 75 -17.83 14.04 11.80
CA SER A 75 -18.33 14.65 13.02
C SER A 75 -18.49 13.61 14.13
N GLN A 76 -18.14 13.97 15.35
CA GLN A 76 -18.36 13.11 16.51
C GLN A 76 -19.83 13.13 16.90
N ARG A 77 -20.39 11.96 17.25
CA ARG A 77 -21.77 11.85 17.72
C ARG A 77 -21.83 12.17 19.22
N SER A 78 -22.96 12.72 19.66
CA SER A 78 -23.21 13.06 21.07
C SER A 78 -23.17 11.86 22.02
N GLU A 79 -23.45 10.66 21.52
CA GLU A 79 -23.55 9.42 22.32
C GLU A 79 -22.39 8.43 22.03
N ASN A 80 -21.21 8.96 21.69
CA ASN A 80 -20.03 8.24 21.20
C ASN A 80 -20.13 7.77 19.73
N GLY A 81 -18.96 7.60 19.13
CA GLY A 81 -18.79 7.23 17.72
C GLY A 81 -18.64 8.42 16.77
N VAL A 82 -18.46 8.09 15.50
CA VAL A 82 -18.14 8.98 14.40
C VAL A 82 -19.23 8.87 13.33
N LEU A 83 -19.62 10.01 12.77
CA LEU A 83 -20.48 10.12 11.62
C LEU A 83 -19.66 10.61 10.43
N VAL A 84 -19.72 9.90 9.31
CA VAL A 84 -19.02 10.24 8.07
C VAL A 84 -20.03 10.55 6.99
N ARG A 85 -19.89 11.68 6.30
CA ARG A 85 -20.67 12.03 5.10
C ARG A 85 -19.83 11.89 3.86
N THR A 86 -20.40 11.30 2.81
CA THR A 86 -19.69 11.01 1.56
C THR A 86 -20.26 11.79 0.37
N SER A 87 -19.49 11.87 -0.72
CA SER A 87 -19.79 12.70 -1.90
C SER A 87 -21.04 12.29 -2.68
N ASP A 88 -21.48 11.06 -2.51
CA ASP A 88 -22.72 10.55 -3.09
C ASP A 88 -23.96 10.82 -2.21
N GLY A 89 -23.80 11.62 -1.14
CA GLY A 89 -24.87 11.98 -0.20
C GLY A 89 -25.13 10.95 0.89
N SER A 90 -24.45 9.80 0.88
CA SER A 90 -24.64 8.78 1.91
C SER A 90 -23.97 9.17 3.24
N THR A 91 -24.41 8.53 4.33
CA THR A 91 -23.90 8.78 5.68
C THR A 91 -23.63 7.47 6.39
N HIS A 92 -22.48 7.37 7.04
CA HIS A 92 -22.03 6.17 7.75
C HIS A 92 -21.79 6.45 9.23
N ALA A 93 -22.14 5.49 10.07
CA ALA A 93 -21.90 5.49 11.51
C ALA A 93 -20.83 4.46 11.84
N CYS A 94 -19.84 4.81 12.66
CA CYS A 94 -18.85 3.86 13.15
C CYS A 94 -18.34 4.26 14.53
N ASP A 95 -17.73 3.31 15.24
CA ASP A 95 -17.06 3.60 16.52
C ASP A 95 -15.66 4.16 16.29
N ILE A 96 -14.95 3.59 15.30
CA ILE A 96 -13.58 3.96 14.93
C ILE A 96 -13.54 4.27 13.44
N LEU A 97 -12.85 5.35 13.09
CA LEU A 97 -12.52 5.72 11.71
C LEU A 97 -11.00 5.62 11.53
N VAL A 98 -10.57 4.92 10.48
CA VAL A 98 -9.16 4.84 10.09
C VAL A 98 -8.98 5.57 8.76
N GLY A 99 -8.17 6.63 8.75
CA GLY A 99 -7.79 7.35 7.53
C GLY A 99 -6.66 6.64 6.80
N SER A 100 -6.99 5.91 5.73
CA SER A 100 -6.02 5.23 4.86
C SER A 100 -6.20 5.66 3.40
N ASP A 101 -6.36 6.96 3.16
CA ASP A 101 -6.69 7.59 1.87
C ASP A 101 -5.49 8.29 1.20
N GLY A 102 -4.29 8.19 1.78
CA GLY A 102 -3.02 8.52 1.14
C GLY A 102 -2.56 9.97 1.34
N ALA A 103 -1.62 10.41 0.49
CA ALA A 103 -0.85 11.64 0.70
C ALA A 103 -1.69 12.94 0.67
N TYR A 104 -2.85 12.91 0.02
CA TYR A 104 -3.77 14.05 -0.11
C TYR A 104 -5.02 13.86 0.76
N SER A 105 -4.82 13.32 1.98
CA SER A 105 -5.90 12.95 2.91
C SER A 105 -7.03 13.99 2.95
N GLY A 106 -8.25 13.51 2.74
CA GLY A 106 -9.50 14.23 3.01
C GLY A 106 -10.11 13.87 4.36
N VAL A 107 -9.43 13.00 5.12
CA VAL A 107 -9.78 12.53 6.46
C VAL A 107 -8.88 13.19 7.51
#